data_AF-A0AAD9U8S6-F1
#
_entry.id   AF-A0AAD9U8S6-F1
#
_cell.length_a   1.000
_cell.length_b   1.000
_cell.length_c   1.000
_cell.angle_alpha   90.00
_cell.angle_beta   90.00
_cell.angle_gamma   90.00
#
_symmetry.space_group_name_H-M   'P 1'
#
loop_
_entity.id
_entity.type
_entity.pdbx_description
1 polymer ?
#
loop_
_entity_poly.entity_id
_entity_poly.type
_entity_poly.pdbx_seq_one_letter_code
_entity_poly.pdbx_strand_id
1 'polypeptide(L)'
;MLEQANHGTVTDLHTDSSNRFMYMFFCLKACIDGFFSSIRPVIAIDRTFLKGPHKGVLFVAVCMDGNDQIFPLAFGVGDSETNEAWEWFLSRLYKAVGEVNDLVIVSDRKGSITTGVEKVFPNSIHGACAVHLERNMVGHYGRNKALKQYFRRAAMVYRESQFLQRMEQLAHINPEAAQGVSGKSFP
;
A
#
# COMPACT_ATOMS: atom_id res chain seq x y z
N MET A 1 13.32 -20.38 15.40
CA MET A 1 12.47 -19.68 14.41
C MET A 1 11.74 -18.53 15.10
N LEU A 2 11.37 -17.46 14.37
CA LEU A 2 10.69 -16.29 14.95
C LEU A 2 9.46 -16.66 15.80
N GLU A 3 8.68 -17.64 15.37
CA GLU A 3 7.50 -18.15 16.08
C GLU A 3 7.82 -18.79 17.44
N GLN A 4 9.01 -19.37 17.61
CA GLN A 4 9.45 -19.94 18.88
C GLN A 4 9.87 -18.87 19.88
N ALA A 5 10.45 -17.77 19.39
CA ALA A 5 10.86 -16.64 20.22
C ALA A 5 9.70 -15.67 20.50
N ASN A 6 8.70 -15.62 19.61
CA ASN A 6 7.57 -14.71 19.67
C ASN A 6 6.29 -15.43 19.24
N HIS A 7 5.68 -16.14 20.18
CA HIS A 7 4.50 -16.97 19.96
C HIS A 7 3.33 -16.15 19.39
N GLY A 8 2.66 -16.69 18.36
CA GLY A 8 1.59 -16.00 17.63
C GLY A 8 2.10 -15.12 16.47
N THR A 9 3.41 -15.02 16.27
CA THR A 9 3.97 -14.50 15.02
C THR A 9 3.50 -15.37 13.86
N VAL A 10 3.09 -14.75 12.77
CA VAL A 10 2.71 -15.46 11.54
C VAL A 10 3.89 -15.40 10.59
N THR A 11 4.43 -16.57 10.24
CA THR A 11 5.44 -16.68 9.18
C THR A 11 4.99 -17.64 8.08
N ASP A 12 5.53 -17.47 6.88
CA ASP A 12 5.42 -18.48 5.83
C ASP A 12 6.70 -18.47 4.99
N LEU A 13 7.16 -19.65 4.61
CA LEU A 13 8.32 -19.86 3.76
C LEU A 13 7.90 -20.77 2.60
N HIS A 14 7.98 -20.23 1.39
CA HIS A 14 7.67 -20.97 0.18
C HIS A 14 8.96 -21.30 -0.58
N THR A 15 9.06 -22.57 -0.99
CA THR A 15 10.15 -23.07 -1.84
C THR A 15 9.60 -23.70 -3.11
N ASP A 16 10.43 -23.72 -4.15
CA ASP A 16 10.11 -24.46 -5.38
C ASP A 16 10.23 -25.99 -5.17
N SER A 17 9.96 -26.74 -6.25
CA SER A 17 10.06 -28.22 -6.25
C SER A 17 11.46 -28.76 -5.94
N SER A 18 12.48 -27.92 -6.02
CA SER A 18 13.87 -28.25 -5.74
C SER A 18 14.33 -27.74 -4.37
N ASN A 19 13.39 -27.36 -3.48
CA ASN A 19 13.64 -26.76 -2.17
C ASN A 19 14.45 -25.46 -2.20
N ARG A 20 14.40 -24.71 -3.30
CA ARG A 20 15.02 -23.39 -3.40
C ARG A 20 14.06 -22.33 -2.93
N PHE A 21 14.60 -21.34 -2.23
CA PHE A 21 13.84 -20.20 -1.72
C PHE A 21 13.08 -19.46 -2.83
N MET A 22 11.79 -19.22 -2.62
CA MET A 22 10.93 -18.42 -3.50
C MET A 22 10.36 -17.22 -2.75
N TYR A 23 9.58 -17.48 -1.69
CA TYR A 23 8.88 -16.43 -0.94
C TYR A 23 9.07 -16.57 0.56
N MET A 24 9.13 -15.42 1.25
CA MET A 24 9.09 -15.35 2.71
C MET A 24 8.04 -14.33 3.13
N PHE A 25 7.34 -14.61 4.22
CA PHE A 25 6.46 -13.66 4.89
C PHE A 25 6.72 -13.70 6.39
N PHE A 26 6.64 -12.55 7.04
CA PHE A 26 6.54 -12.49 8.49
C PHE A 26 5.72 -11.29 8.96
N CYS A 27 4.90 -11.53 9.99
CA CYS A 27 4.14 -10.52 10.72
C CYS A 27 4.26 -10.87 12.22
N LEU A 28 4.98 -10.03 12.97
CA LEU A 28 5.28 -10.30 14.39
C LEU A 28 4.00 -10.19 15.22
N LYS A 29 3.85 -11.03 16.24
CA LYS A 29 2.66 -10.98 17.11
C LYS A 29 2.43 -9.60 17.71
N ALA A 30 3.49 -8.94 18.15
CA ALA A 30 3.42 -7.58 18.68
C ALA A 30 2.89 -6.56 17.64
N CYS A 31 3.21 -6.73 16.35
CA CYS A 31 2.68 -5.91 15.27
C CYS A 31 1.19 -6.18 15.05
N ILE A 32 0.79 -7.45 15.07
CA ILE A 32 -0.63 -7.87 14.97
C ILE A 32 -1.44 -7.27 16.13
N ASP A 33 -0.94 -7.40 17.36
CA ASP A 33 -1.62 -6.89 18.56
C ASP A 33 -1.67 -5.36 18.59
N GLY A 34 -0.58 -4.71 18.19
CA GLY A 34 -0.55 -3.26 18.03
C GLY A 34 -1.61 -2.80 17.04
N PHE A 35 -1.71 -3.47 15.89
CA PHE A 35 -2.68 -3.17 14.85
C PHE A 35 -4.12 -3.18 15.38
N PHE A 36 -4.53 -4.23 16.08
CA PHE A 36 -5.89 -4.34 16.60
C PHE A 36 -6.19 -3.46 17.82
N SER A 37 -5.18 -3.12 18.62
CA SER A 37 -5.39 -2.39 19.87
C SER A 37 -5.35 -0.87 19.70
N SER A 38 -4.52 -0.37 18.76
CA SER A 38 -4.06 1.03 18.81
C SER A 38 -3.96 1.71 17.44
N ILE A 39 -4.16 0.98 16.34
CA ILE A 39 -3.93 1.47 14.99
C ILE A 39 -5.26 1.64 14.27
N ARG A 40 -5.37 2.67 13.42
CA ARG A 40 -6.54 2.87 12.57
C ARG A 40 -6.61 1.75 11.52
N PRO A 41 -7.80 1.35 11.04
CA PRO A 41 -7.93 0.31 10.02
C PRO A 41 -7.51 0.81 8.63
N VAL A 42 -6.27 1.27 8.50
CA VAL A 42 -5.65 1.76 7.26
C VAL A 42 -4.29 1.09 7.12
N ILE A 43 -4.14 0.28 6.08
CA ILE A 43 -2.89 -0.40 5.74
C ILE A 43 -2.37 0.17 4.42
N ALA A 44 -1.18 0.76 4.45
CA ALA A 44 -0.46 1.12 3.24
C ALA A 44 0.47 -0.02 2.83
N ILE A 45 0.39 -0.44 1.57
CA ILE A 45 1.26 -1.47 0.98
C ILE A 45 2.09 -0.88 -0.16
N ASP A 46 3.34 -1.29 -0.22
CA ASP A 46 4.24 -0.94 -1.32
C ASP A 46 5.32 -2.03 -1.47
N ARG A 47 6.11 -1.92 -2.52
CA ARG A 47 7.23 -2.81 -2.81
C ARG A 47 8.47 -2.04 -3.24
N THR A 48 9.63 -2.55 -2.84
CA THR A 48 10.93 -2.06 -3.33
C THR A 48 11.78 -3.20 -3.87
N PHE A 49 12.62 -2.89 -4.85
CA PHE A 49 13.53 -3.88 -5.44
C PHE A 49 14.74 -4.10 -4.53
N LEU A 50 15.04 -5.36 -4.25
CA LEU A 50 16.22 -5.74 -3.48
C LEU A 50 17.49 -5.47 -4.30
N LYS A 51 18.43 -4.77 -3.68
CA LYS A 51 19.75 -4.46 -4.25
C LYS A 51 20.78 -5.40 -3.65
N GLY A 52 21.10 -6.46 -4.37
CA GLY A 52 22.14 -7.41 -3.97
C GLY A 52 22.46 -8.40 -5.09
N PRO A 53 23.31 -9.41 -4.79
CA PRO A 53 23.54 -10.55 -5.67
C PRO A 53 22.25 -11.33 -5.96
N HIS A 54 21.40 -11.43 -4.93
CA HIS A 54 20.05 -11.99 -5.04
C HIS A 54 19.07 -10.85 -5.30
N LYS A 55 18.51 -10.83 -6.50
CA LYS A 55 17.42 -9.91 -6.87
C LYS A 55 16.11 -10.35 -6.22
N GLY A 56 15.10 -9.53 -6.35
CA GLY A 56 13.78 -9.80 -5.84
C GLY A 56 13.07 -8.52 -5.43
N VAL A 57 11.97 -8.71 -4.73
CA VAL A 57 11.08 -7.67 -4.28
C VAL A 57 10.87 -7.83 -2.77
N LEU A 58 11.01 -6.72 -2.05
CA LEU A 58 10.57 -6.60 -0.66
C LEU A 58 9.20 -5.93 -0.67
N PHE A 59 8.18 -6.68 -0.29
CA PHE A 59 6.84 -6.21 0.00
C PHE A 59 6.79 -5.72 1.44
N VAL A 60 6.11 -4.59 1.67
CA VAL A 60 5.96 -4.01 2.99
C VAL A 60 4.51 -3.60 3.18
N ALA A 61 3.94 -3.98 4.33
CA ALA A 61 2.69 -3.44 4.84
C ALA A 61 3.00 -2.58 6.07
N VAL A 62 2.57 -1.34 6.05
CA VAL A 62 2.67 -0.41 7.18
C VAL A 62 1.31 0.18 7.50
N CYS A 63 1.18 0.69 8.70
CA CYS A 63 0.03 1.46 9.16
C CYS A 63 0.50 2.81 9.70
N MET A 64 -0.45 3.62 10.16
CA MET A 64 -0.15 4.83 10.93
C MET A 64 -0.81 4.74 12.31
N ASP A 65 -0.04 5.05 13.34
CA ASP A 65 -0.55 5.10 14.71
C ASP A 65 -1.35 6.38 14.99
N GLY A 66 -1.86 6.51 16.21
CA GLY A 66 -2.61 7.70 16.63
C GLY A 66 -1.81 9.01 16.63
N ASN A 67 -0.48 8.94 16.48
CA ASN A 67 0.45 10.07 16.44
C ASN A 67 1.03 10.29 15.03
N ASP A 68 0.37 9.75 13.99
CA ASP A 68 0.78 9.83 12.59
C ASP A 68 2.19 9.27 12.32
N GLN A 69 2.69 8.36 13.16
CA GLN A 69 3.97 7.67 12.96
C GLN A 69 3.76 6.37 12.18
N ILE A 70 4.77 6.01 11.39
CA ILE A 70 4.76 4.75 10.63
C ILE A 70 4.87 3.59 11.60
N PHE A 71 3.87 2.72 11.59
CA PHE A 71 3.85 1.47 12.33
C PHE A 71 4.08 0.29 11.36
N PRO A 72 5.21 -0.43 11.42
CA PRO A 72 5.43 -1.58 10.55
C PRO A 72 4.52 -2.74 10.95
N LEU A 73 3.78 -3.29 9.98
CA LEU A 73 2.84 -4.39 10.20
C LEU A 73 3.45 -5.72 9.74
N ALA A 74 3.78 -5.84 8.46
CA ALA A 74 4.26 -7.09 7.88
C ALA A 74 5.26 -6.86 6.74
N PHE A 75 6.06 -7.88 6.48
CA PHE A 75 7.06 -7.89 5.42
C PHE A 75 6.95 -9.16 4.60
N GLY A 76 7.26 -9.05 3.31
CA GLY A 76 7.33 -10.18 2.40
C GLY A 76 8.54 -10.06 1.49
N VAL A 77 9.18 -11.18 1.16
CA VAL A 77 10.22 -11.26 0.14
C VAL A 77 9.71 -12.13 -0.97
N GLY A 78 9.89 -11.71 -2.22
CA GLY A 78 9.67 -12.57 -3.36
C GLY A 78 10.54 -12.31 -4.57
N ASP A 79 10.34 -13.13 -5.60
CA ASP A 79 11.17 -13.21 -6.79
C ASP A 79 10.98 -12.02 -7.74
N SER A 80 9.75 -11.55 -7.90
CA SER A 80 9.37 -10.54 -8.88
C SER A 80 8.02 -9.89 -8.54
N GLU A 81 7.69 -8.80 -9.23
CA GLU A 81 6.44 -8.08 -9.04
C GLU A 81 5.37 -8.59 -10.00
N THR A 82 4.81 -9.76 -9.70
CA THR A 82 3.73 -10.39 -10.48
C THR A 82 2.40 -10.37 -9.73
N ASN A 83 1.32 -10.72 -10.42
CA ASN A 83 0.00 -10.89 -9.80
C ASN A 83 0.06 -11.97 -8.72
N GLU A 84 0.75 -13.07 -9.00
CA GLU A 84 0.89 -14.22 -8.12
C GLU A 84 1.66 -13.86 -6.85
N ALA A 85 2.74 -13.09 -6.97
CA ALA A 85 3.54 -12.65 -5.82
C ALA A 85 2.75 -11.69 -4.91
N TRP A 86 2.00 -10.74 -5.50
CA TRP A 86 1.13 -9.85 -4.74
C TRP A 86 -0.03 -10.58 -4.06
N GLU A 87 -0.71 -11.47 -4.78
CA GLU A 87 -1.77 -12.31 -4.21
C GLU A 87 -1.24 -13.17 -3.07
N TRP A 88 -0.05 -13.78 -3.23
CA TRP A 88 0.57 -14.58 -2.19
C TRP A 88 0.86 -13.74 -0.94
N PHE A 89 1.51 -12.58 -1.09
CA PHE A 89 1.81 -11.67 0.02
C PHE A 89 0.53 -11.21 0.73
N LEU A 90 -0.46 -10.74 -0.02
CA LEU A 90 -1.73 -10.30 0.52
C LEU A 90 -2.49 -11.42 1.23
N SER A 91 -2.44 -12.65 0.70
CA SER A 91 -3.06 -13.81 1.35
C SER A 91 -2.42 -14.10 2.70
N ARG A 92 -1.10 -13.86 2.86
CA ARG A 92 -0.42 -14.02 4.15
C ARG A 92 -0.70 -12.87 5.11
N LEU A 93 -0.80 -11.66 4.58
CA LEU A 93 -1.28 -10.52 5.35
C LEU A 93 -2.69 -10.79 5.88
N TYR A 94 -3.62 -11.28 5.04
CA TYR A 94 -4.98 -11.65 5.44
C TYR A 94 -4.99 -12.74 6.52
N LYS A 95 -4.12 -13.77 6.41
CA LYS A 95 -3.98 -14.77 7.49
C LYS A 95 -3.56 -14.14 8.82
N ALA A 96 -2.78 -13.06 8.80
CA ALA A 96 -2.28 -12.40 10.01
C ALA A 96 -3.29 -11.43 10.62
N VAL A 97 -4.05 -10.69 9.81
CA VAL A 97 -4.98 -9.64 10.29
C VAL A 97 -6.46 -9.96 10.11
N GLY A 98 -6.80 -11.04 9.41
CA GLY A 98 -8.17 -11.44 9.14
C GLY A 98 -9.01 -10.38 8.43
N GLU A 99 -10.32 -10.49 8.63
CA GLU A 99 -11.29 -9.49 8.19
C GLU A 99 -11.37 -8.35 9.21
N VAL A 100 -11.34 -7.12 8.71
CA VAL A 100 -11.33 -5.90 9.52
C VAL A 100 -12.40 -4.96 8.96
N ASN A 101 -13.34 -4.55 9.82
CA ASN A 101 -14.39 -3.61 9.43
C ASN A 101 -13.79 -2.26 9.01
N ASP A 102 -14.35 -1.67 7.97
CA ASP A 102 -13.94 -0.38 7.42
C ASP A 102 -12.45 -0.29 7.03
N LEU A 103 -11.82 -1.44 6.72
CA LEU A 103 -10.43 -1.49 6.32
C LEU A 103 -10.20 -0.72 5.01
N VAL A 104 -9.26 0.22 5.05
CA VAL A 104 -8.74 0.89 3.87
C VAL A 104 -7.35 0.33 3.55
N ILE A 105 -7.17 -0.19 2.34
CA ILE A 105 -5.85 -0.53 1.81
C ILE A 105 -5.41 0.59 0.88
N VAL A 106 -4.20 1.12 1.06
CA VAL A 106 -3.63 2.19 0.24
C VAL A 106 -2.42 1.67 -0.52
N SER A 107 -2.39 1.82 -1.84
CA SER A 107 -1.24 1.44 -2.68
C SER A 107 -1.04 2.38 -3.87
N ASP A 108 -0.01 2.16 -4.68
CA ASP A 108 0.16 2.90 -5.95
C ASP A 108 -0.85 2.52 -7.05
N ARG A 109 -1.79 1.59 -6.74
CA ARG A 109 -2.84 1.06 -7.63
C ARG A 109 -2.32 0.48 -8.95
N LYS A 110 -1.07 0.02 -9.01
CA LYS A 110 -0.61 -0.80 -10.13
C LYS A 110 -1.54 -2.02 -10.30
N GLY A 111 -1.79 -2.42 -11.54
CA GLY A 111 -2.80 -3.45 -11.86
C GLY A 111 -2.65 -4.75 -11.06
N SER A 112 -1.42 -5.22 -10.86
CA SER A 112 -1.15 -6.42 -10.06
C SER A 112 -1.55 -6.30 -8.59
N ILE A 113 -1.38 -5.11 -7.99
CA ILE A 113 -1.81 -4.84 -6.62
C ILE A 113 -3.32 -4.78 -6.53
N THR A 114 -3.95 -4.04 -7.45
CA THR A 114 -5.40 -3.88 -7.50
C THR A 114 -6.09 -5.24 -7.61
N THR A 115 -5.66 -6.09 -8.54
CA THR A 115 -6.18 -7.46 -8.68
C THR A 115 -6.00 -8.28 -7.41
N GLY A 116 -4.83 -8.18 -6.76
CA GLY A 116 -4.57 -8.90 -5.51
C GLY A 116 -5.45 -8.43 -4.35
N VAL A 117 -5.64 -7.12 -4.20
CA VAL A 117 -6.48 -6.53 -3.14
C VAL A 117 -7.94 -6.89 -3.34
N GLU A 118 -8.49 -6.73 -4.56
CA GLU A 118 -9.87 -7.09 -4.88
C GLU A 118 -10.15 -8.58 -4.63
N LYS A 119 -9.17 -9.45 -4.90
CA LYS A 119 -9.29 -10.89 -4.70
C LYS A 119 -9.19 -11.31 -3.24
N VAL A 120 -8.24 -10.75 -2.49
CA VAL A 120 -7.90 -11.21 -1.12
C VAL A 120 -8.64 -10.43 -0.03
N PHE A 121 -8.88 -9.14 -0.25
CA PHE A 121 -9.58 -8.24 0.68
C PHE A 121 -10.81 -7.61 -0.01
N PRO A 122 -11.79 -8.43 -0.46
CA PRO A 122 -12.92 -7.95 -1.27
C PRO A 122 -13.81 -6.94 -0.55
N ASN A 123 -13.82 -6.95 0.79
CA ASN A 123 -14.61 -6.05 1.62
C ASN A 123 -13.83 -4.78 2.05
N SER A 124 -12.57 -4.64 1.63
CA SER A 124 -11.78 -3.44 1.92
C SER A 124 -12.05 -2.32 0.91
N ILE A 125 -11.83 -1.08 1.34
CA ILE A 125 -11.78 0.08 0.45
C ILE A 125 -10.35 0.17 -0.09
N HIS A 126 -10.18 0.13 -1.43
CA HIS A 126 -8.87 0.29 -2.05
C HIS A 126 -8.61 1.73 -2.50
N GLY A 127 -7.76 2.44 -1.74
CA GLY A 127 -7.36 3.81 -1.98
C GLY A 127 -6.07 3.94 -2.79
N ALA A 128 -5.97 5.01 -3.57
CA ALA A 128 -4.73 5.41 -4.23
C ALA A 128 -3.82 6.20 -3.27
N CYS A 129 -2.53 5.87 -3.26
CA CYS A 129 -1.54 6.63 -2.52
C CYS A 129 -1.40 8.04 -3.11
N ALA A 130 -1.76 9.06 -2.33
CA ALA A 130 -1.66 10.46 -2.75
C ALA A 130 -0.24 10.85 -3.18
N VAL A 131 0.79 10.31 -2.54
CA VAL A 131 2.19 10.56 -2.93
C VAL A 131 2.50 10.02 -4.32
N HIS A 132 1.98 8.84 -4.67
CA HIS A 132 2.15 8.25 -6.00
C HIS A 132 1.34 9.01 -7.06
N LEU A 133 0.08 9.35 -6.76
CA LEU A 133 -0.74 10.20 -7.65
C LEU A 133 -0.07 11.53 -7.95
N GLU A 134 0.46 12.19 -6.92
CA GLU A 134 1.20 13.43 -7.08
C GLU A 134 2.44 13.27 -7.97
N ARG A 135 3.27 12.25 -7.69
CA ARG A 135 4.49 12.01 -8.45
C ARG A 135 4.19 11.73 -9.92
N ASN A 136 3.15 10.94 -10.20
CA ASN A 136 2.73 10.62 -11.56
C ASN A 136 2.23 11.88 -12.28
N MET A 137 1.35 12.67 -11.65
CA MET A 137 0.86 13.94 -12.19
C MET A 137 2.02 14.90 -12.48
N VAL A 138 2.91 15.11 -11.51
CA VAL A 138 4.04 16.03 -11.64
C VAL A 138 5.04 15.54 -12.70
N GLY A 139 5.25 14.23 -12.80
CA GLY A 139 6.08 13.63 -13.85
C GLY A 139 5.50 13.86 -15.25
N HIS A 140 4.19 13.70 -15.41
CA HIS A 140 3.48 13.88 -16.67
C HIS A 140 3.48 15.34 -17.15
N TYR A 141 3.23 16.29 -16.26
CA TYR A 141 3.15 17.72 -16.59
C TYR A 141 4.45 18.49 -16.32
N GLY A 142 5.60 17.93 -16.70
CA GLY A 142 6.88 18.68 -16.75
C GLY A 142 7.39 19.21 -15.40
N ARG A 143 7.11 18.49 -14.31
CA ARG A 143 7.48 18.85 -12.93
C ARG A 143 6.85 20.15 -12.42
N ASN A 144 5.62 20.45 -12.85
CA ASN A 144 4.90 21.65 -12.44
C ASN A 144 4.69 21.73 -10.91
N LYS A 145 5.38 22.68 -10.27
CA LYS A 145 5.34 22.90 -8.81
C LYS A 145 3.97 23.41 -8.33
N ALA A 146 3.22 24.13 -9.17
CA ALA A 146 1.89 24.61 -8.81
C ALA A 146 0.92 23.43 -8.67
N LEU A 147 0.84 22.55 -9.69
CA LEU A 147 -0.01 21.36 -9.64
C LEU A 147 0.28 20.51 -8.39
N LYS A 148 1.56 20.28 -8.10
CA LYS A 148 2.01 19.62 -6.87
C LYS A 148 1.42 20.26 -5.61
N GLN A 149 1.53 21.59 -5.48
CA GLN A 149 1.07 22.31 -4.30
C GLN A 149 -0.45 22.27 -4.15
N TYR A 150 -1.20 22.47 -5.24
CA TYR A 150 -2.66 22.44 -5.22
C TYR A 150 -3.19 21.06 -4.89
N PHE A 151 -2.64 20.01 -5.52
CA PHE A 151 -3.03 18.64 -5.22
C PHE A 151 -2.72 18.24 -3.78
N ARG A 152 -1.53 18.56 -3.24
CA ARG A 152 -1.21 18.30 -1.82
C ARG A 152 -2.20 18.97 -0.88
N ARG A 153 -2.58 20.21 -1.16
CA ARG A 153 -3.57 20.93 -0.35
C ARG A 153 -4.94 20.27 -0.41
N ALA A 154 -5.34 19.73 -1.57
CA ALA A 154 -6.55 18.93 -1.68
C ALA A 154 -6.43 17.63 -0.86
N ALA A 155 -5.34 16.88 -1.01
CA ALA A 155 -5.18 15.59 -0.34
C ALA A 155 -5.08 15.66 1.20
N MET A 156 -4.76 16.84 1.76
CA MET A 156 -4.58 17.03 3.22
C MET A 156 -5.80 17.60 3.95
N VAL A 157 -6.88 17.97 3.24
CA VAL A 157 -8.08 18.49 3.93
C VAL A 157 -8.96 17.36 4.44
N TYR A 158 -9.51 17.54 5.65
CA TYR A 158 -10.30 16.51 6.33
C TYR A 158 -11.74 16.39 5.83
N ARG A 159 -12.30 17.46 5.25
CA ARG A 159 -13.70 17.50 4.83
C ARG A 159 -13.81 17.34 3.32
N GLU A 160 -14.73 16.49 2.89
CA GLU A 160 -15.03 16.28 1.48
C GLU A 160 -15.38 17.60 0.76
N SER A 161 -16.20 18.47 1.37
CA SER A 161 -16.54 19.76 0.78
C SER A 161 -15.32 20.64 0.51
N GLN A 162 -14.34 20.63 1.41
CA GLN A 162 -13.08 21.32 1.22
C GLN A 162 -12.23 20.63 0.16
N PHE A 163 -12.20 19.29 0.14
CA PHE A 163 -11.49 18.52 -0.89
C PHE A 163 -12.01 18.87 -2.28
N LEU A 164 -13.32 18.82 -2.48
CA LEU A 164 -13.98 19.16 -3.74
C LEU A 164 -13.68 20.61 -4.15
N GLN A 165 -13.73 21.56 -3.21
CA GLN A 165 -13.36 22.95 -3.48
C GLN A 165 -11.88 23.07 -3.93
N ARG A 166 -10.95 22.34 -3.31
CA ARG A 166 -9.53 22.36 -3.72
C ARG A 166 -9.30 21.65 -5.06
N MET A 167 -10.05 20.60 -5.33
CA MET A 167 -10.02 19.89 -6.62
C MET A 167 -10.56 20.76 -7.75
N GLU A 168 -11.59 21.56 -7.50
CA GLU A 168 -12.07 22.59 -8.43
C GLU A 168 -10.98 23.63 -8.70
N GLN A 169 -10.26 24.10 -7.67
CA GLN A 169 -9.12 25.01 -7.86
C GLN A 169 -8.01 24.39 -8.70
N LEU A 170 -7.72 23.09 -8.52
CA LEU A 170 -6.77 22.37 -9.36
C LEU A 170 -7.27 22.28 -10.82
N ALA A 171 -8.57 22.02 -11.02
CA ALA A 171 -9.18 21.93 -12.34
C ALA A 171 -9.15 23.25 -13.11
N HIS A 172 -9.25 24.39 -12.42
CA HIS A 172 -9.08 25.72 -13.02
C HIS A 172 -7.66 25.96 -13.56
N ILE A 173 -6.66 25.29 -12.99
CA ILE A 173 -5.26 25.39 -13.42
C ILE A 173 -4.97 24.39 -14.53
N ASN A 174 -5.39 23.15 -14.32
CA ASN A 174 -5.26 22.08 -15.30
C ASN A 174 -6.38 21.03 -15.09
N PRO A 175 -7.40 21.00 -15.96
CA PRO A 175 -8.54 20.10 -15.80
C PRO A 175 -8.17 18.63 -16.00
N GLU A 176 -7.24 18.34 -16.91
CA GLU A 176 -6.77 16.96 -17.15
C GLU A 176 -5.99 16.42 -15.95
N ALA A 177 -5.16 17.26 -15.32
CA ALA A 177 -4.45 16.90 -14.10
C ALA A 177 -5.42 16.60 -12.95
N ALA A 178 -6.46 17.43 -12.79
CA ALA A 178 -7.50 17.22 -11.78
C ALA A 178 -8.28 15.93 -12.02
N GLN A 179 -8.64 15.63 -13.27
CA GLN A 179 -9.31 14.39 -13.65
C GLN A 179 -8.41 13.16 -13.43
N GLY A 180 -7.11 13.30 -13.72
CA GLY A 180 -6.14 12.21 -13.60
C GLY A 180 -5.96 11.72 -12.17
N VAL A 181 -5.95 12.64 -11.20
CA VAL A 181 -5.81 12.29 -9.78
C VAL A 181 -7.13 11.91 -9.10
N SER A 182 -8.29 12.14 -9.73
CA SER A 182 -9.61 11.86 -9.16
C SER A 182 -10.23 10.53 -9.59
N GLY A 183 -9.66 9.80 -10.56
CA GLY A 183 -10.22 8.50 -10.93
C GLY A 183 -9.71 7.82 -12.21
N LYS A 184 -9.04 8.53 -13.12
CA LYS A 184 -8.41 7.92 -14.30
C LYS A 184 -6.91 8.06 -14.20
N SER A 185 -6.18 6.97 -14.00
CA SER A 185 -4.72 6.99 -14.09
C SER A 185 -4.27 7.73 -15.35
N PHE A 186 -3.24 8.57 -15.23
CA PHE A 186 -2.60 9.20 -16.39
C PHE A 186 -2.19 8.09 -17.39
N PRO A 187 -2.45 8.26 -18.70
CA PRO A 187 -2.01 7.31 -19.71
C PRO A 187 -0.48 7.14 -19.71
#